data_AF-A0A925IDH7-F1
#
_entry.id   AF-A0A925IDH7-F1
#
_cell.length_a   1.000
_cell.length_b   1.000
_cell.length_c   1.000
_cell.angle_alpha   90.00
_cell.angle_beta   90.00
_cell.angle_gamma   90.00
#
_symmetry.space_group_name_H-M   'P 1'
#
loop_
_entity.id
_entity.type
_entity.pdbx_description
1 polymer ?
#
loop_
_entity_poly.entity_id
_entity_poly.type
_entity_poly.pdbx_seq_one_letter_code
_entity_poly.pdbx_strand_id
1 'polypeptide(L)'
;MKHYIIYVPGLGDDYDDARRLALKGWRIWGVKTELVPMCWYDGKPYDEKQRRVIESVKRAQNKGYAVSLIGESAGGSLAINVAAQVSMLHRLITIGGVNNPAIQVSPHTLQKAPAFDESIRRLVDSLPKIATSRTHVVRALYDPIVHAKYTYISGAHNHRIYSIGHLTTIVLCLSIFSSYIVSLIKRTPNV
;
A
#
# COMPACT_ATOMS: atom_id res chain seq x y z
N MET A 1 -18.56 4.48 -12.00
CA MET A 1 -17.90 5.00 -10.78
C MET A 1 -16.51 5.51 -11.15
N LYS A 2 -16.09 6.69 -10.67
CA LYS A 2 -14.73 7.21 -10.93
C LYS A 2 -13.80 6.73 -9.84
N HIS A 3 -12.73 6.01 -10.18
CA HIS A 3 -11.78 5.48 -9.20
C HIS A 3 -10.57 6.39 -9.03
N TYR A 4 -10.17 6.60 -7.78
CA TYR A 4 -8.96 7.33 -7.40
C TYR A 4 -8.09 6.45 -6.52
N ILE A 5 -6.84 6.28 -6.91
CA ILE A 5 -5.88 5.40 -6.26
C ILE A 5 -4.85 6.27 -5.55
N ILE A 6 -4.73 6.08 -4.24
CA ILE A 6 -3.69 6.72 -3.44
C ILE A 6 -2.65 5.65 -3.17
N TYR A 7 -1.45 5.90 -3.68
CA TYR A 7 -0.30 5.02 -3.57
C TYR A 7 0.61 5.50 -2.44
N VAL A 8 0.88 4.61 -1.50
CA VAL A 8 1.75 4.81 -0.34
C VAL A 8 3.02 3.97 -0.57
N PRO A 9 4.15 4.61 -0.94
CA PRO A 9 5.37 3.90 -1.28
C PRO A 9 6.07 3.31 -0.05
N GLY A 10 6.90 2.30 -0.32
CA GLY A 10 7.83 1.74 0.64
C GLY A 10 9.07 2.60 0.87
N LEU A 11 10.09 2.02 1.51
CA LEU A 11 11.40 2.63 1.62
C LEU A 11 12.03 2.87 0.24
N GLY A 12 12.99 3.79 0.17
CA GLY A 12 13.67 4.17 -1.08
C GLY A 12 12.95 5.32 -1.77
N ASP A 13 12.96 6.48 -1.13
CA ASP A 13 12.27 7.70 -1.60
C ASP A 13 12.82 8.19 -2.96
N ASP A 14 14.08 7.87 -3.28
CA ASP A 14 14.73 8.19 -4.57
C ASP A 14 14.01 7.56 -5.78
N TYR A 15 13.19 6.53 -5.57
CA TYR A 15 12.40 5.89 -6.63
C TYR A 15 11.02 6.53 -6.84
N ASP A 16 10.64 7.57 -6.08
CA ASP A 16 9.30 8.15 -6.15
C ASP A 16 8.95 8.74 -7.52
N ASP A 17 9.92 9.32 -8.24
CA ASP A 17 9.69 9.83 -9.59
C ASP A 17 9.41 8.71 -10.59
N ALA A 18 10.14 7.59 -10.49
CA ALA A 18 9.87 6.39 -11.28
C ALA A 18 8.49 5.80 -10.96
N ARG A 19 8.13 5.71 -9.68
CA ARG A 19 6.79 5.26 -9.24
C ARG A 19 5.70 6.20 -9.78
N ARG A 20 5.88 7.52 -9.70
CA ARG A 20 4.93 8.51 -10.24
C ARG A 20 4.74 8.35 -11.74
N LEU A 21 5.83 8.15 -12.48
CA LEU A 21 5.77 7.94 -13.93
C LEU A 21 4.97 6.68 -14.27
N ALA A 22 5.24 5.56 -13.59
CA ALA A 22 4.49 4.31 -13.77
C ALA A 22 3.00 4.49 -13.44
N LEU A 23 2.69 5.09 -12.29
CA LEU A 23 1.32 5.35 -11.84
C LEU A 23 0.56 6.31 -12.76
N LYS A 24 1.24 7.30 -13.36
CA LYS A 24 0.64 8.18 -14.37
C LYS A 24 0.22 7.38 -15.61
N GLY A 25 0.98 6.36 -15.98
CA GLY A 25 0.63 5.41 -17.04
C GLY A 25 -0.71 4.72 -16.81
N TRP A 26 -1.10 4.46 -15.55
CA TRP A 26 -2.34 3.75 -15.22
C TRP A 26 -3.61 4.50 -15.63
N ARG A 27 -3.51 5.78 -16.01
CA ARG A 27 -4.62 6.55 -16.59
C ARG A 27 -5.24 5.86 -17.80
N ILE A 28 -4.47 5.08 -18.57
CA ILE A 28 -4.98 4.32 -19.72
C ILE A 28 -6.03 3.29 -19.30
N TRP A 29 -5.99 2.85 -18.04
CA TRP A 29 -6.96 1.95 -17.43
C TRP A 29 -8.12 2.71 -16.78
N GLY A 30 -8.30 4.01 -17.05
CA GLY A 30 -9.46 4.79 -16.58
C GLY A 30 -9.49 5.05 -15.07
N VAL A 31 -8.32 5.10 -14.42
CA VAL A 31 -8.18 5.46 -13.00
C VAL A 31 -7.36 6.73 -12.86
N LYS A 32 -7.59 7.50 -11.78
CA LYS A 32 -6.68 8.57 -11.36
C LYS A 32 -5.77 8.05 -10.26
N THR A 33 -4.52 8.49 -10.25
CA THR A 33 -3.51 8.05 -9.28
C THR A 33 -2.86 9.26 -8.61
N GLU A 34 -2.53 9.13 -7.33
CA GLU A 34 -1.71 10.06 -6.56
C GLU A 34 -0.71 9.23 -5.75
N LEU A 35 0.57 9.57 -5.83
CA LEU A 35 1.58 9.05 -4.91
C LEU A 35 1.76 10.07 -3.78
N VAL A 36 1.56 9.62 -2.53
CA VAL A 36 1.86 10.42 -1.34
C VAL A 36 3.28 10.05 -0.89
N PRO A 37 4.27 10.93 -1.06
CA PRO A 37 5.66 10.59 -0.79
C PRO A 37 5.84 10.45 0.72
N MET A 38 6.40 9.32 1.15
CA MET A 38 6.55 9.06 2.58
C MET A 38 7.77 9.75 3.15
N CYS A 39 8.87 9.84 2.39
CA CYS A 39 10.12 10.44 2.85
C CYS A 39 10.56 9.75 4.15
N TRP A 40 10.66 8.42 4.14
CA TRP A 40 10.77 7.63 5.37
C TRP A 40 11.99 7.99 6.24
N TYR A 41 13.01 8.59 5.64
CA TYR A 41 14.27 8.97 6.27
C TYR A 41 14.37 10.45 6.69
N ASP A 42 13.30 11.24 6.58
CA ASP A 42 13.31 12.69 6.85
C ASP A 42 13.20 13.06 8.36
N GLY A 43 13.14 12.06 9.25
CA GLY A 43 12.98 12.24 10.69
C GLY A 43 11.59 12.73 11.13
N LYS A 44 10.63 12.90 10.21
CA LYS A 44 9.30 13.41 10.56
C LYS A 44 8.45 12.37 11.29
N PRO A 45 7.55 12.81 12.20
CA PRO A 45 6.69 11.90 12.96
C PRO A 45 5.74 11.09 12.08
N TYR A 46 5.42 9.88 12.54
CA TYR A 46 4.43 8.99 11.92
C TYR A 46 3.08 9.69 11.66
N ASP A 47 2.55 10.41 12.65
CA ASP A 47 1.23 11.02 12.55
C ASP A 47 1.16 12.08 11.45
N GLU A 48 2.27 12.79 11.16
CA GLU A 48 2.33 13.71 10.02
C GLU A 48 2.24 12.96 8.68
N LYS A 49 2.98 11.85 8.54
CA LYS A 49 2.94 11.01 7.34
C LYS A 49 1.55 10.40 7.14
N GLN A 50 0.94 9.88 8.21
CA GLN A 50 -0.41 9.35 8.20
C GLN A 50 -1.44 10.40 7.80
N ARG A 51 -1.36 11.60 8.39
CA ARG A 51 -2.27 12.71 8.09
C ARG A 51 -2.25 13.07 6.61
N ARG A 52 -1.07 13.12 5.96
CA ARG A 52 -0.97 13.40 4.51
C ARG A 52 -1.77 12.40 3.66
N VAL A 53 -1.74 11.11 4.01
CA VAL A 53 -2.51 10.08 3.31
C VAL A 53 -4.01 10.24 3.57
N ILE A 54 -4.42 10.45 4.83
CA ILE A 54 -5.83 10.70 5.19
C ILE A 54 -6.39 11.92 4.48
N GLU A 55 -5.62 13.01 4.39
CA GLU A 55 -6.02 14.22 3.67
C GLU A 55 -6.17 13.98 2.17
N SER A 56 -5.29 13.18 1.55
CA SER A 56 -5.44 12.77 0.15
C SER A 56 -6.73 11.96 -0.06
N VAL A 57 -7.03 11.02 0.85
CA VAL A 57 -8.29 10.25 0.83
C VAL A 57 -9.50 11.18 0.89
N LYS A 58 -9.54 12.08 1.87
CA LYS A 58 -10.64 13.04 2.04
C LYS A 58 -10.79 13.96 0.84
N ARG A 59 -9.68 14.50 0.30
CA ARG A 59 -9.69 15.35 -0.91
C ARG A 59 -10.30 14.62 -2.11
N ALA A 60 -9.98 13.34 -2.31
CA ALA A 60 -10.52 12.55 -3.40
C ALA A 60 -11.99 12.18 -3.17
N GLN A 61 -12.38 11.78 -1.95
CA GLN A 61 -13.78 11.49 -1.60
C GLN A 61 -14.68 12.72 -1.78
N ASN A 62 -14.23 13.90 -1.34
CA ASN A 62 -14.97 15.16 -1.51
C ASN A 62 -15.20 15.55 -2.98
N LYS A 63 -14.39 15.00 -3.90
CA LYS A 63 -14.57 15.17 -5.35
C LYS A 63 -15.43 14.06 -6.00
N GLY A 64 -16.06 13.20 -5.19
CA GLY A 64 -16.95 12.13 -5.64
C GLY A 64 -16.23 10.89 -6.20
N TYR A 65 -14.96 10.67 -5.86
CA TYR A 65 -14.24 9.46 -6.27
C TYR A 65 -14.47 8.31 -5.29
N ALA A 66 -14.52 7.08 -5.82
CA ALA A 66 -14.31 5.88 -5.03
C ALA A 66 -12.81 5.69 -4.82
N VAL A 67 -12.36 5.81 -3.56
CA VAL A 67 -10.94 5.85 -3.21
C VAL A 67 -10.43 4.47 -2.81
N SER A 68 -9.33 4.06 -3.42
CA SER A 68 -8.58 2.86 -3.03
C SER A 68 -7.18 3.24 -2.56
N LEU A 69 -6.68 2.54 -1.54
CA LEU A 69 -5.30 2.66 -1.08
C LEU A 69 -4.47 1.51 -1.65
N ILE A 70 -3.26 1.82 -2.11
CA ILE A 70 -2.22 0.82 -2.38
C ILE A 70 -1.04 1.10 -1.47
N GLY A 71 -0.68 0.16 -0.61
CA GLY A 71 0.53 0.20 0.19
C GLY A 71 1.61 -0.72 -0.38
N GLU A 72 2.76 -0.16 -0.76
CA GLU A 72 3.90 -0.92 -1.26
C GLU A 72 4.95 -1.12 -0.18
N SER A 73 5.44 -2.35 0.01
CA SER A 73 6.49 -2.67 0.98
C SER A 73 6.20 -2.06 2.37
N ALA A 74 7.09 -1.24 2.93
CA ALA A 74 6.88 -0.49 4.18
C ALA A 74 5.57 0.33 4.19
N GLY A 75 5.17 0.90 3.05
CA GLY A 75 3.92 1.62 2.87
C GLY A 75 2.67 0.76 3.04
N GLY A 76 2.80 -0.58 2.97
CA GLY A 76 1.75 -1.53 3.34
C GLY A 76 1.24 -1.29 4.77
N SER A 77 2.16 -1.14 5.72
CA SER A 77 1.82 -0.94 7.13
C SER A 77 1.02 0.36 7.34
N LEU A 78 1.47 1.45 6.73
CA LEU A 78 0.79 2.74 6.84
C LEU A 78 -0.56 2.72 6.13
N ALA A 79 -0.66 2.08 4.96
CA ALA A 79 -1.92 1.96 4.23
C ALA A 79 -2.97 1.18 5.03
N ILE A 80 -2.58 0.12 5.75
CA ILE A 80 -3.45 -0.61 6.68
C ILE A 80 -3.90 0.30 7.83
N ASN A 81 -2.96 1.01 8.46
CA ASN A 81 -3.27 1.90 9.58
C ASN A 81 -4.22 3.04 9.16
N VAL A 82 -4.08 3.57 7.92
CA VAL A 82 -5.01 4.55 7.37
C VAL A 82 -6.36 3.91 7.05
N ALA A 83 -6.39 2.73 6.44
CA ALA A 83 -7.62 2.02 6.11
C ALA A 83 -8.46 1.70 7.37
N ALA A 84 -7.81 1.46 8.51
CA ALA A 84 -8.47 1.25 9.81
C ALA A 84 -9.18 2.51 10.35
N GLN A 85 -8.85 3.71 9.85
CA GLN A 85 -9.42 4.98 10.29
C GLN A 85 -10.38 5.61 9.28
N VAL A 86 -10.46 5.06 8.06
CA VAL A 86 -11.29 5.59 6.97
C VAL A 86 -12.49 4.67 6.76
N SER A 87 -13.69 5.17 7.08
CA SER A 87 -14.94 4.38 7.04
C SER A 87 -15.39 3.97 5.63
N MET A 88 -15.02 4.73 4.58
CA MET A 88 -15.50 4.51 3.21
C MET A 88 -14.37 4.31 2.20
N LEU A 89 -13.47 3.37 2.48
CA LEU A 89 -12.48 2.93 1.50
C LEU A 89 -13.09 1.90 0.55
N HIS A 90 -12.89 2.09 -0.76
CA HIS A 90 -13.38 1.17 -1.80
C HIS A 90 -12.60 -0.15 -1.78
N ARG A 91 -11.26 -0.07 -1.75
CA ARG A 91 -10.35 -1.23 -1.63
C ARG A 91 -9.06 -0.83 -0.92
N LEU A 92 -8.49 -1.78 -0.19
CA LEU A 92 -7.09 -1.75 0.25
C LEU A 92 -6.33 -2.80 -0.55
N ILE A 93 -5.21 -2.42 -1.16
CA ILE A 93 -4.29 -3.35 -1.80
C ILE A 93 -2.91 -3.18 -1.17
N THR A 94 -2.22 -4.27 -0.91
CA THR A 94 -0.81 -4.24 -0.51
C THR A 94 0.03 -4.97 -1.55
N ILE A 95 1.20 -4.43 -1.90
CA ILE A 95 2.12 -5.01 -2.89
C ILE A 95 3.46 -5.26 -2.20
N GLY A 96 3.79 -6.53 -1.97
CA GLY A 96 4.94 -6.91 -1.14
C GLY A 96 4.89 -6.28 0.26
N GLY A 97 3.69 -5.94 0.74
CA GLY A 97 3.50 -5.06 1.88
C GLY A 97 3.95 -5.67 3.22
N VAL A 98 4.46 -4.82 4.10
CA VAL A 98 4.68 -5.14 5.50
C VAL A 98 3.34 -5.07 6.22
N ASN A 99 2.70 -6.23 6.39
CA ASN A 99 1.31 -6.34 6.84
C ASN A 99 1.18 -7.06 8.19
N ASN A 100 2.30 -7.47 8.78
CA ASN A 100 2.33 -8.23 10.04
C ASN A 100 3.27 -7.54 11.03
N PRO A 101 2.82 -7.23 12.26
CA PRO A 101 3.65 -6.58 13.28
C PRO A 101 4.86 -7.41 13.72
N ALA A 102 4.85 -8.73 13.51
CA ALA A 102 5.95 -9.63 13.87
C ALA A 102 7.12 -9.65 12.86
N ILE A 103 7.14 -8.73 11.88
CA ILE A 103 8.23 -8.63 10.92
C ILE A 103 9.55 -8.30 11.64
N GLN A 104 10.63 -8.95 11.20
CA GLN A 104 11.98 -8.62 11.66
C GLN A 104 12.60 -7.66 10.65
N VAL A 105 12.74 -6.40 11.05
CA VAL A 105 13.44 -5.36 10.29
C VAL A 105 14.74 -5.06 11.02
N SER A 106 15.82 -4.80 10.28
CA SER A 106 17.11 -4.51 10.91
C SER A 106 17.02 -3.26 11.79
N PRO A 107 17.65 -3.25 12.99
CA PRO A 107 17.63 -2.09 13.87
C PRO A 107 18.14 -0.80 13.20
N HIS A 108 19.15 -0.93 12.34
CA HIS A 108 19.68 0.18 11.56
C HIS A 108 18.62 0.82 10.63
N THR A 109 17.76 0.02 9.99
CA THR A 109 16.67 0.55 9.17
C THR A 109 15.62 1.25 10.02
N LEU A 110 15.24 0.67 11.15
CA LEU A 110 14.25 1.26 12.06
C LEU A 110 14.75 2.57 12.70
N GLN A 111 16.05 2.65 13.03
CA GLN A 111 16.66 3.88 13.52
C GLN A 111 16.64 5.01 12.47
N LYS A 112 16.88 4.67 11.19
CA LYS A 112 16.84 5.64 10.10
C LYS A 112 15.41 6.03 9.69
N ALA A 113 14.44 5.14 9.88
CA ALA A 113 13.04 5.35 9.53
C ALA A 113 12.12 5.13 10.76
N PRO A 114 12.17 5.99 11.79
CA PRO A 114 11.42 5.80 13.03
C PRO A 114 9.89 5.80 12.81
N ALA A 115 9.41 6.55 11.81
CA ALA A 115 8.00 6.52 11.44
C ALA A 115 7.57 5.15 10.87
N PHE A 116 8.48 4.40 10.25
CA PHE A 116 8.18 3.05 9.77
C PHE A 116 8.08 2.06 10.94
N ASP A 117 8.95 2.16 11.95
CA ASP A 117 8.85 1.37 13.18
C ASP A 117 7.49 1.57 13.87
N GLU A 118 7.10 2.83 14.09
CA GLU A 118 5.79 3.18 14.67
C GLU A 118 4.64 2.64 13.81
N SER A 119 4.76 2.70 12.48
CA SER A 119 3.78 2.15 11.55
C SER A 119 3.60 0.64 11.71
N ILE A 120 4.69 -0.12 11.91
CA ILE A 120 4.64 -1.56 12.18
C ILE A 120 3.94 -1.82 13.53
N ARG A 121 4.31 -1.10 14.59
CA ARG A 121 3.72 -1.30 15.93
C ARG A 121 2.21 -1.07 15.94
N ARG A 122 1.72 -0.07 15.20
CA ARG A 122 0.28 0.24 15.08
C ARG A 122 -0.54 -0.79 14.30
N LEU A 123 0.08 -1.77 13.64
CA LEU A 123 -0.64 -2.84 12.96
C LEU A 123 -1.45 -3.72 13.93
N VAL A 124 -0.98 -3.88 15.17
CA VAL A 124 -1.67 -4.67 16.21
C VAL A 124 -3.11 -4.17 16.39
N ASP A 125 -3.30 -2.85 16.44
CA ASP A 125 -4.62 -2.24 16.65
C ASP A 125 -5.40 -2.01 15.35
N SER A 126 -4.72 -1.99 14.20
CA SER A 126 -5.31 -1.60 12.92
C SER A 126 -5.83 -2.80 12.13
N LEU A 127 -5.12 -3.93 12.16
CA LEU A 127 -5.50 -5.14 11.42
C LEU A 127 -6.90 -5.66 11.77
N PRO A 128 -7.37 -5.65 13.03
CA PRO A 128 -8.74 -6.07 13.35
C PRO A 128 -9.84 -5.14 12.81
N LYS A 129 -9.49 -3.91 12.42
CA LYS A 129 -10.45 -2.86 12.02
C LYS A 129 -10.65 -2.76 10.52
N ILE A 130 -9.79 -3.36 9.70
CA ILE A 130 -9.91 -3.28 8.25
C ILE A 130 -10.96 -4.25 7.69
N ALA A 131 -11.66 -3.84 6.64
CA ALA A 131 -12.56 -4.72 5.89
C ALA A 131 -11.76 -5.72 5.04
N THR A 132 -11.48 -6.90 5.59
CA THR A 132 -10.68 -7.96 4.93
C THR A 132 -11.30 -8.44 3.62
N SER A 133 -12.63 -8.50 3.52
CA SER A 133 -13.36 -8.82 2.28
C SER A 133 -13.09 -7.84 1.13
N ARG A 134 -12.63 -6.62 1.44
CA ARG A 134 -12.23 -5.58 0.48
C ARG A 134 -10.72 -5.40 0.36
N THR A 135 -9.94 -6.25 1.02
CA THR A 135 -8.49 -6.17 1.09
C THR A 135 -7.86 -7.20 0.16
N HIS A 136 -6.87 -6.77 -0.63
CA HIS A 136 -6.09 -7.60 -1.52
C HIS A 136 -4.61 -7.55 -1.11
N VAL A 137 -3.99 -8.72 -0.99
CA VAL A 137 -2.56 -8.86 -0.73
C VAL A 137 -1.92 -9.40 -2.00
N VAL A 138 -1.04 -8.63 -2.62
CA VAL A 138 -0.30 -9.03 -3.82
C VAL A 138 1.15 -9.26 -3.43
N ARG A 139 1.68 -10.45 -3.67
CA ARG A 139 3.03 -10.83 -3.26
C ARG A 139 3.75 -11.66 -4.31
N ALA A 140 5.08 -11.70 -4.19
CA ALA A 140 5.92 -12.57 -4.99
C ALA A 140 5.66 -14.05 -4.68
N LEU A 141 6.14 -14.93 -5.57
CA LEU A 141 6.27 -16.35 -5.25
C LEU A 141 7.32 -16.54 -4.16
N TYR A 142 8.45 -15.85 -4.30
CA TYR A 142 9.52 -15.78 -3.31
C TYR A 142 10.00 -14.34 -3.15
N ASP A 143 10.05 -13.88 -1.90
CA ASP A 143 10.49 -12.54 -1.52
C ASP A 143 11.48 -12.66 -0.34
N PRO A 144 12.77 -12.35 -0.55
CA PRO A 144 13.79 -12.44 0.50
C PRO A 144 13.77 -11.25 1.47
N ILE A 145 13.00 -10.19 1.19
CA ILE A 145 12.95 -8.97 2.01
C ILE A 145 11.72 -9.01 2.90
N VAL A 146 10.54 -9.25 2.32
CA VAL A 146 9.28 -9.35 3.05
C VAL A 146 8.70 -10.74 2.81
N HIS A 147 9.10 -11.69 3.65
CA HIS A 147 8.66 -13.07 3.53
C HIS A 147 7.14 -13.18 3.51
N ALA A 148 6.60 -14.19 2.82
CA ALA A 148 5.16 -14.38 2.64
C ALA A 148 4.35 -14.30 3.97
N LYS A 149 4.91 -14.84 5.08
CA LYS A 149 4.30 -14.78 6.42
C LYS A 149 4.07 -13.34 6.95
N TYR A 150 4.85 -12.37 6.46
CA TYR A 150 4.75 -10.96 6.84
C TYR A 150 3.86 -10.12 5.90
N THR A 151 3.55 -10.66 4.72
CA THR A 151 2.60 -10.05 3.78
C THR A 151 1.16 -10.54 4.00
N TYR A 152 0.99 -11.73 4.58
CA TYR A 152 -0.32 -12.36 4.71
C TYR A 152 -1.25 -11.59 5.66
N ILE A 153 -2.51 -11.42 5.23
CA ILE A 153 -3.60 -10.90 6.07
C ILE A 153 -4.72 -11.95 6.06
N SER A 154 -5.14 -12.39 7.24
CA SER A 154 -6.23 -13.36 7.38
C SER A 154 -7.55 -12.80 6.84
N GLY A 155 -8.31 -13.60 6.11
CA GLY A 155 -9.57 -13.19 5.47
C GLY A 155 -9.45 -12.28 4.25
N ALA A 156 -8.24 -11.81 3.91
CA ALA A 156 -8.02 -11.00 2.70
C ALA A 156 -7.86 -11.87 1.45
N HIS A 157 -8.07 -11.27 0.27
CA HIS A 157 -7.81 -11.92 -1.01
C HIS A 157 -6.31 -11.94 -1.29
N ASN A 158 -5.71 -13.13 -1.30
CA ASN A 158 -4.26 -13.28 -1.45
C ASN A 158 -3.89 -13.68 -2.89
N HIS A 159 -3.11 -12.83 -3.57
CA HIS A 159 -2.69 -12.95 -4.96
C HIS A 159 -1.18 -13.17 -5.02
N ARG A 160 -0.76 -14.15 -5.82
CA ARG A 160 0.67 -14.44 -6.05
C ARG A 160 1.04 -14.07 -7.47
N ILE A 161 2.07 -13.25 -7.60
CA ILE A 161 2.70 -12.94 -8.89
C ILE A 161 3.86 -13.89 -9.07
N TYR A 162 3.90 -14.60 -10.21
CA TYR A 162 4.98 -15.50 -10.60
C TYR A 162 6.27 -14.71 -10.87
N SER A 163 6.91 -14.31 -9.79
CA SER A 163 8.11 -13.49 -9.76
C SER A 163 8.92 -13.83 -8.51
N ILE A 164 10.23 -13.61 -8.61
CA ILE A 164 11.21 -13.83 -7.56
C ILE A 164 11.86 -12.48 -7.26
N GLY A 165 11.90 -12.11 -5.98
CA GLY A 165 12.52 -10.88 -5.50
C GLY A 165 11.54 -9.72 -5.28
N HIS A 166 11.78 -8.98 -4.22
CA HIS A 166 10.91 -7.90 -3.74
C HIS A 166 10.71 -6.79 -4.78
N LEU A 167 11.82 -6.16 -5.19
CA LEU A 167 11.80 -5.04 -6.13
C LEU A 167 11.26 -5.47 -7.50
N THR A 168 11.65 -6.66 -7.97
CA THR A 168 11.15 -7.24 -9.22
C THR A 168 9.63 -7.34 -9.21
N THR A 169 9.04 -7.88 -8.14
CA THR A 169 7.58 -7.98 -8.02
C THR A 169 6.91 -6.61 -8.01
N ILE A 170 7.47 -5.63 -7.29
CA ILE A 170 6.94 -4.26 -7.24
C ILE A 170 6.95 -3.62 -8.63
N VAL A 171 8.08 -3.69 -9.34
CA VAL A 171 8.23 -3.15 -10.70
C VAL A 171 7.23 -3.81 -11.65
N LEU A 172 7.10 -5.15 -11.60
CA LEU A 172 6.13 -5.88 -12.42
C LEU A 172 4.69 -5.46 -12.11
N CYS A 173 4.34 -5.25 -10.83
CA CYS A 173 3.00 -4.78 -10.43
C CYS A 173 2.72 -3.36 -10.91
N LEU A 174 3.71 -2.48 -10.90
CA LEU A 174 3.59 -1.09 -11.37
C LEU A 174 3.55 -0.96 -12.89
N SER A 175 4.10 -1.94 -13.62
CA SER A 175 4.22 -1.91 -15.08
C SER A 175 3.33 -2.96 -15.76
N ILE A 176 3.83 -4.18 -15.92
CA ILE A 176 3.22 -5.26 -16.71
C ILE A 176 1.86 -5.69 -16.12
N PHE A 177 1.79 -5.87 -14.80
CA PHE A 177 0.56 -6.28 -14.12
C PHE A 177 -0.32 -5.09 -13.69
N SER A 178 -0.03 -3.87 -14.12
CA SER A 178 -0.83 -2.68 -13.77
C SER A 178 -2.32 -2.85 -14.11
N SER A 179 -2.63 -3.42 -15.28
CA SER A 179 -4.00 -3.73 -15.70
C SER A 179 -4.69 -4.69 -14.74
N TYR A 180 -3.97 -5.72 -14.27
CA TYR A 180 -4.47 -6.67 -13.29
C TYR A 180 -4.72 -6.00 -11.93
N ILE A 181 -3.78 -5.20 -11.42
CA ILE A 181 -3.97 -4.47 -10.15
C ILE A 181 -5.18 -3.52 -10.23
N VAL A 182 -5.31 -2.77 -11.34
CA VAL A 182 -6.47 -1.90 -11.57
C VAL A 182 -7.76 -2.72 -11.69
N SER A 183 -7.73 -3.93 -12.25
CA SER A 183 -8.91 -4.80 -12.30
C SER A 183 -9.38 -5.19 -10.90
N LEU A 184 -8.49 -5.42 -9.93
CA LEU A 184 -8.85 -5.70 -8.53
C LEU A 184 -9.58 -4.52 -7.90
N ILE A 185 -9.21 -3.29 -8.28
CA ILE A 185 -9.86 -2.05 -7.83
C ILE A 185 -11.24 -1.91 -8.45
N LYS A 186 -11.38 -2.18 -9.75
CA LYS A 186 -12.65 -1.97 -10.46
C LYS A 186 -13.71 -3.03 -10.19
N ARG A 187 -13.33 -4.22 -9.72
CA ARG A 187 -14.30 -5.28 -9.36
C ARG A 187 -15.26 -4.77 -8.29
N THR A 188 -16.56 -4.94 -8.54
CA THR A 188 -17.60 -4.68 -7.54
C THR A 188 -17.35 -5.58 -6.31
N PRO A 189 -17.44 -5.05 -5.09
CA PRO A 189 -17.44 -5.90 -3.89
C PRO A 189 -18.62 -6.87 -4.00
N ASN A 190 -18.35 -8.17 -3.88
CA ASN A 190 -19.42 -9.13 -3.61
C ASN A 190 -19.99 -8.74 -2.25
N VAL A 191 -21.27 -8.37 -2.22
CA VAL A 191 -22.02 -8.02 -1.01
C VAL A 191 -22.28 -9.28 -0.22
#